data_AF-A0A7S2PD58-F1
#
_entry.id   AF-A0A7S2PD58-F1
#
_cell.length_a   1.000
_cell.length_b   1.000
_cell.length_c   1.000
_cell.angle_alpha   90.00
_cell.angle_beta   90.00
_cell.angle_gamma   90.00
#
_symmetry.space_group_name_H-M   'P 1'
#
loop_
_entity.id
_entity.type
_entity.pdbx_description
1 polymer ?
#
loop_
_entity_poly.entity_id
_entity_poly.type
_entity_poly.pdbx_seq_one_letter_code
_entity_poly.pdbx_strand_id
1 'polypeptide(L)'
;SLSSIDLPSAKVIDRQAFAGTALTNVKFGDKLDRIEEQAFVGCRSLERITIPFKDGMITHSDTFYLCENLKQDLVEGELHLTIAALQLGEWRNDMYEEIDSIDQILPDTPARGLNYDNEGKAWAIQTWIRSVLRKIVHYIA
;
A
#
# COMPACT_ATOMS: atom_id res chain seq x y z
N SER A 1 23.54 1.06 -8.32
CA SER A 1 22.14 1.52 -8.30
C SER A 1 21.45 0.98 -7.07
N LEU A 2 20.59 1.79 -6.44
CA LEU A 2 19.81 1.37 -5.27
C LEU A 2 18.58 0.60 -5.77
N SER A 3 18.49 -0.68 -5.43
CA SER A 3 17.41 -1.58 -5.88
C SER A 3 16.40 -1.89 -4.78
N SER A 4 16.77 -1.82 -3.50
CA SER A 4 15.84 -2.03 -2.40
C SER A 4 16.19 -1.18 -1.19
N ILE A 5 15.17 -0.82 -0.41
CA ILE A 5 15.30 -0.10 0.85
C ILE A 5 14.42 -0.73 1.93
N ASP A 6 14.95 -0.77 3.15
CA ASP A 6 14.25 -1.13 4.37
C ASP A 6 14.37 0.04 5.35
N LEU A 7 13.24 0.60 5.75
CA LEU A 7 13.12 1.81 6.55
C LEU A 7 12.22 1.57 7.78
N PRO A 8 12.67 0.75 8.75
CA PRO A 8 11.83 0.30 9.86
C PRO A 8 11.51 1.42 10.87
N SER A 9 12.27 2.52 10.85
CA SER A 9 12.11 3.66 11.77
C SER A 9 11.71 4.96 11.09
N ALA A 10 11.47 4.94 9.77
CA ALA A 10 10.97 6.12 9.07
C ALA A 10 9.57 6.47 9.56
N LYS A 11 9.35 7.76 9.84
CA LYS A 11 8.04 8.30 10.26
C LYS A 11 7.31 8.98 9.11
N VAL A 12 8.05 9.72 8.29
CA VAL A 12 7.53 10.53 7.19
C VAL A 12 8.38 10.27 5.97
N ILE A 13 7.72 10.07 4.82
CA ILE A 13 8.37 10.09 3.51
C ILE A 13 7.93 11.37 2.82
N ASP A 14 8.88 12.30 2.71
CA ASP A 14 8.64 13.63 2.18
C ASP A 14 8.35 13.62 0.67
N ARG A 15 7.84 14.76 0.21
CA ARG A 15 7.51 15.02 -1.19
C ARG A 15 8.68 14.65 -2.09
N GLN A 16 8.41 13.79 -3.08
CA GLN A 16 9.39 13.33 -4.09
C GLN A 16 10.65 12.61 -3.54
N ALA A 17 10.65 12.13 -2.28
CA ALA A 17 11.86 11.57 -1.65
C ALA A 17 12.54 10.44 -2.44
N PHE A 18 11.77 9.62 -3.17
CA PHE A 18 12.27 8.53 -4.01
C PHE A 18 11.91 8.70 -5.48
N ALA A 19 11.55 9.91 -5.92
CA ALA A 19 11.13 10.18 -7.29
C ALA A 19 12.18 9.72 -8.32
N GLY A 20 11.73 8.94 -9.32
CA GLY A 20 12.55 8.47 -10.45
C GLY A 20 13.62 7.45 -10.09
N THR A 21 13.58 6.88 -8.88
CA THR A 21 14.55 5.85 -8.47
C THR A 21 14.31 4.51 -9.17
N ALA A 22 15.35 3.67 -9.22
CA ALA A 22 15.29 2.30 -9.75
C ALA A 22 14.95 1.25 -8.68
N LEU A 23 14.27 1.67 -7.61
CA LEU A 23 13.84 0.77 -6.54
C LEU A 23 12.89 -0.28 -7.10
N THR A 24 13.08 -1.53 -6.70
CA THR A 24 12.17 -2.64 -6.97
C THR A 24 11.36 -3.02 -5.73
N ASN A 25 11.92 -2.83 -4.54
CA ASN A 25 11.30 -3.24 -3.28
C ASN A 25 11.53 -2.22 -2.16
N VAL A 26 10.45 -1.78 -1.52
CA VAL A 26 10.45 -0.83 -0.40
C VAL A 26 9.73 -1.43 0.79
N LYS A 27 10.38 -1.43 1.96
CA LYS A 27 9.75 -1.88 3.21
C LYS A 27 9.76 -0.77 4.26
N PHE A 28 8.60 -0.54 4.86
CA PHE A 28 8.43 0.36 6.01
C PHE A 28 8.05 -0.43 7.26
N GLY A 29 8.45 0.10 8.42
CA GLY A 29 7.99 -0.40 9.72
C GLY A 29 6.79 0.38 10.25
N ASP A 30 6.23 -0.11 11.35
CA ASP A 30 4.97 0.35 11.97
C ASP A 30 5.02 1.79 12.49
N LYS A 31 6.21 2.40 12.51
CA LYS A 31 6.43 3.80 12.89
C LYS A 31 6.12 4.78 11.76
N LEU A 32 5.82 4.31 10.55
CA LEU A 32 5.42 5.18 9.46
C LEU A 32 4.06 5.82 9.78
N ASP A 33 4.00 7.14 9.61
CA ASP A 33 2.85 8.00 9.87
C ASP A 33 2.29 8.62 8.59
N ARG A 34 3.12 8.90 7.58
CA ARG A 34 2.64 9.44 6.30
C ARG A 34 3.63 9.26 5.15
N ILE A 35 3.08 9.18 3.95
CA ILE A 35 3.76 9.29 2.66
C ILE A 35 3.14 10.48 1.94
N GLU A 36 3.98 11.47 1.62
CA GLU A 36 3.58 12.73 1.01
C GLU A 36 3.50 12.63 -0.52
N GLU A 37 3.00 13.71 -1.14
CA GLU A 37 2.80 13.87 -2.58
C GLU A 37 4.01 13.40 -3.41
N GLN A 38 3.75 12.61 -4.46
CA GLN A 38 4.78 12.17 -5.42
C GLN A 38 6.00 11.44 -4.81
N ALA A 39 5.94 10.94 -3.58
CA ALA A 39 7.08 10.30 -2.92
C ALA A 39 7.77 9.23 -3.77
N PHE A 40 7.02 8.50 -4.60
CA PHE A 40 7.54 7.46 -5.50
C PHE A 40 7.26 7.74 -6.98
N VAL A 41 7.02 8.99 -7.36
CA VAL A 41 6.69 9.32 -8.76
C VAL A 41 7.78 8.83 -9.71
N GLY A 42 7.40 8.12 -10.77
CA GLY A 42 8.34 7.66 -11.78
C GLY A 42 9.24 6.49 -11.36
N CYS A 43 8.99 5.83 -10.22
CA CYS A 43 9.67 4.59 -9.84
C CYS A 43 9.17 3.42 -10.71
N ARG A 44 9.53 3.40 -12.00
CA ARG A 44 9.00 2.45 -12.98
C ARG A 44 9.35 1.00 -12.67
N SER A 45 10.46 0.76 -11.98
CA SER A 45 10.89 -0.57 -11.55
C SER A 45 10.28 -1.02 -10.23
N LEU A 46 9.53 -0.15 -9.53
CA LEU A 46 8.97 -0.48 -8.22
C LEU A 46 7.91 -1.54 -8.38
N GLU A 47 8.25 -2.75 -7.94
CA GLU A 47 7.37 -3.90 -7.98
C GLU A 47 6.61 -4.03 -6.67
N ARG A 48 7.29 -3.88 -5.53
CA ARG A 48 6.70 -4.10 -4.21
C ARG A 48 6.92 -2.95 -3.24
N ILE A 49 5.88 -2.64 -2.48
CA ILE A 49 5.93 -1.72 -1.33
C ILE A 49 5.14 -2.31 -0.16
N THR A 50 5.77 -2.39 1.01
CA THR A 50 5.14 -2.82 2.26
C THR A 50 4.96 -1.59 3.15
N ILE A 51 3.72 -1.22 3.45
CA ILE A 51 3.36 -0.08 4.31
C ILE A 51 2.56 -0.55 5.53
N PRO A 52 2.61 0.15 6.67
CA PRO A 52 1.75 -0.15 7.79
C PRO A 52 0.28 0.00 7.46
N PHE A 53 -0.52 -0.86 8.07
CA PHE A 53 -1.95 -0.92 7.85
C PHE A 53 -2.69 0.13 8.70
N LYS A 54 -2.61 1.40 8.30
CA LYS A 54 -3.24 2.54 8.96
C LYS A 54 -3.97 3.43 7.94
N ASP A 55 -5.10 4.00 8.33
CA ASP A 55 -5.80 4.98 7.48
C ASP A 55 -4.96 6.26 7.36
N GLY A 56 -5.11 6.96 6.23
CA GLY A 56 -4.43 8.23 5.98
C GLY A 56 -2.93 8.19 5.73
N MET A 57 -2.30 7.00 5.64
CA MET A 57 -0.85 6.88 5.36
C MET A 57 -0.47 7.45 4.00
N ILE A 58 -1.25 7.13 2.96
CA ILE A 58 -1.09 7.72 1.64
C ILE A 58 -2.03 8.90 1.57
N THR A 59 -1.50 10.08 1.33
CA THR A 59 -2.26 11.34 1.43
C THR A 59 -2.70 11.89 0.08
N HIS A 60 -2.02 11.51 -1.01
CA HIS A 60 -2.23 12.05 -2.35
C HIS A 60 -2.33 10.94 -3.41
N SER A 61 -3.16 11.17 -4.44
CA SER A 61 -3.44 10.19 -5.51
C SER A 61 -2.26 9.97 -6.46
N ASP A 62 -1.31 10.90 -6.50
CA ASP A 62 -0.13 10.87 -7.38
C ASP A 62 1.12 10.26 -6.74
N THR A 63 1.02 9.76 -5.51
CA THR A 63 2.12 9.12 -4.76
C THR A 63 2.87 8.07 -5.58
N PHE A 64 2.14 7.27 -6.37
CA PHE A 64 2.65 6.20 -7.23
C PHE A 64 2.49 6.51 -8.72
N TYR A 65 2.44 7.80 -9.09
CA TYR A 65 2.32 8.20 -10.48
C TYR A 65 3.48 7.63 -11.30
N LEU A 66 3.19 6.98 -12.43
CA LEU A 66 4.19 6.30 -13.29
C LEU A 66 4.92 5.10 -12.63
N CYS A 67 4.44 4.55 -11.52
CA CYS A 67 4.89 3.26 -10.99
C CYS A 67 4.24 2.10 -11.76
N GLU A 68 4.70 1.86 -12.98
CA GLU A 68 4.09 0.94 -13.94
C GLU A 68 4.10 -0.51 -13.45
N ASN A 69 5.20 -0.97 -12.83
CA ASN A 69 5.37 -2.36 -12.41
C ASN A 69 4.86 -2.69 -11.00
N LEU A 70 4.27 -1.72 -10.28
CA LEU A 70 3.80 -1.94 -8.91
C LEU A 70 2.70 -3.01 -8.90
N LYS A 71 3.01 -4.15 -8.29
CA LYS A 71 2.18 -5.34 -8.10
C LYS A 71 2.19 -5.59 -6.59
N GLN A 72 1.03 -5.56 -5.96
CA GLN A 72 0.99 -5.58 -4.50
C GLN A 72 1.55 -6.89 -3.91
N ASP A 73 2.21 -6.71 -2.78
CA ASP A 73 2.37 -7.70 -1.72
C ASP A 73 2.39 -6.91 -0.39
N LEU A 74 1.29 -6.21 -0.10
CA LEU A 74 1.35 -4.96 0.69
C LEU A 74 1.46 -5.21 2.19
N VAL A 75 0.97 -6.34 2.72
CA VAL A 75 0.89 -6.54 4.17
C VAL A 75 0.99 -8.02 4.54
N GLU A 76 1.87 -8.78 3.91
CA GLU A 76 1.99 -10.21 4.22
C GLU A 76 2.48 -10.49 5.66
N GLY A 77 3.08 -9.50 6.33
CA GLY A 77 3.53 -9.62 7.73
C GLY A 77 2.44 -9.31 8.76
N GLU A 78 2.27 -8.04 9.09
CA GLU A 78 1.43 -7.58 10.22
C GLU A 78 -0.06 -7.94 10.08
N LEU A 79 -0.61 -7.92 8.86
CA LEU A 79 -2.00 -8.32 8.61
C LEU A 79 -2.16 -9.83 8.77
N HIS A 80 -1.23 -10.64 8.25
CA HIS A 80 -1.30 -12.10 8.41
C HIS A 80 -1.15 -12.53 9.87
N LEU A 81 -0.30 -11.84 10.64
CA LEU A 81 -0.17 -12.05 12.09
C LEU A 81 -1.47 -11.69 12.83
N THR A 82 -2.10 -10.56 12.48
CA THR A 82 -3.41 -10.19 13.03
C THR A 82 -4.46 -11.24 12.62
N ILE A 83 -4.42 -11.71 11.37
CA ILE A 83 -5.29 -12.76 10.80
C ILE A 83 -5.23 -14.05 11.61
N ALA A 84 -4.02 -14.51 11.87
CA ALA A 84 -3.79 -15.68 12.69
C ALA A 84 -4.22 -15.48 14.16
N ALA A 85 -4.02 -14.26 14.70
CA ALA A 85 -4.26 -13.97 16.12
C ALA A 85 -5.74 -13.88 16.52
N LEU A 86 -6.64 -13.40 15.65
CA LEU A 86 -8.05 -13.25 16.02
C LEU A 86 -8.82 -14.59 16.11
N GLN A 87 -8.29 -15.70 15.58
CA GLN A 87 -8.92 -17.04 15.58
C GLN A 87 -10.38 -17.08 15.05
N LEU A 88 -10.84 -16.04 14.35
CA LEU A 88 -12.17 -15.94 13.77
C LEU A 88 -12.18 -16.48 12.33
N GLY A 89 -12.83 -17.63 12.13
CA GLY A 89 -12.88 -18.32 10.83
C GLY A 89 -13.52 -17.49 9.72
N GLU A 90 -14.63 -16.79 10.02
CA GLU A 90 -15.34 -15.93 9.07
C GLU A 90 -14.50 -14.72 8.67
N TRP A 91 -13.95 -14.01 9.64
CA TRP A 91 -13.06 -12.88 9.38
C TRP A 91 -11.83 -13.27 8.54
N ARG A 92 -11.20 -14.42 8.84
CA ARG A 92 -10.07 -14.90 8.05
C ARG A 92 -10.43 -15.09 6.57
N ASN A 93 -11.59 -15.67 6.28
CA ASN A 93 -12.04 -15.86 4.91
C ASN A 93 -12.33 -14.51 4.23
N ASP A 94 -13.05 -13.61 4.91
CA ASP A 94 -13.34 -12.26 4.42
C ASP A 94 -12.07 -11.44 4.14
N MET A 95 -10.98 -11.69 4.88
CA MET A 95 -9.69 -11.04 4.67
C MET A 95 -8.92 -11.62 3.49
N TYR A 96 -8.93 -12.93 3.31
CA TYR A 96 -8.33 -13.54 2.12
C TYR A 96 -9.01 -13.05 0.84
N GLU A 97 -10.34 -12.93 0.84
CA GLU A 97 -11.07 -12.38 -0.31
C GLU A 97 -10.71 -10.92 -0.61
N GLU A 98 -10.48 -10.08 0.40
CA GLU A 98 -10.04 -8.69 0.19
C GLU A 98 -8.60 -8.60 -0.33
N ILE A 99 -7.72 -9.49 0.12
CA ILE A 99 -6.35 -9.61 -0.39
C ILE A 99 -6.38 -10.04 -1.86
N ASP A 100 -7.16 -11.07 -2.19
CA ASP A 100 -7.30 -11.55 -3.57
C ASP A 100 -7.91 -10.47 -4.48
N SER A 101 -8.87 -9.68 -3.98
CA SER A 101 -9.51 -8.62 -4.76
C SER A 101 -8.52 -7.53 -5.16
N ILE A 102 -7.66 -7.07 -4.25
CA ILE A 102 -6.71 -6.00 -4.57
C ILE A 102 -5.59 -6.48 -5.50
N ASP A 103 -5.19 -7.75 -5.40
CA ASP A 103 -4.23 -8.39 -6.30
C ASP A 103 -4.75 -8.50 -7.74
N GLN A 104 -6.07 -8.64 -7.91
CA GLN A 104 -6.70 -8.60 -9.23
C GLN A 104 -6.84 -7.16 -9.76
N ILE A 105 -7.06 -6.18 -8.89
CA ILE A 105 -7.31 -4.78 -9.29
C ILE A 105 -6.02 -4.06 -9.71
N LEU A 106 -4.94 -4.20 -8.93
CA LEU A 106 -3.74 -3.36 -9.11
C LEU A 106 -2.98 -3.55 -10.44
N PRO A 107 -2.86 -4.77 -11.01
CA PRO A 107 -2.23 -4.96 -12.31
C PRO A 107 -2.91 -4.20 -13.44
N ASP A 108 -4.24 -4.08 -13.38
CA ASP A 108 -5.06 -3.43 -14.40
C ASP A 108 -5.36 -1.95 -14.08
N THR A 109 -5.08 -1.53 -12.84
CA THR A 109 -5.24 -0.13 -12.41
C THR A 109 -4.16 0.75 -13.05
N PRO A 110 -4.52 1.81 -13.78
CA PRO A 110 -3.54 2.68 -14.38
C PRO A 110 -2.64 3.32 -13.31
N ALA A 111 -1.34 3.36 -13.61
CA ALA A 111 -0.38 4.10 -12.78
C ALA A 111 -0.61 5.61 -12.82
N ARG A 112 -1.49 6.11 -13.71
CA ARG A 112 -1.90 7.50 -13.83
C ARG A 112 -3.37 7.60 -13.42
N GLY A 113 -3.70 8.36 -12.37
CA GLY A 113 -5.05 8.91 -12.24
C GLY A 113 -5.27 9.82 -13.44
N LEU A 114 -6.32 9.59 -14.22
CA LEU A 114 -6.49 10.29 -15.50
C LEU A 114 -6.79 11.78 -15.30
N ASN A 115 -7.15 12.21 -14.10
CA ASN A 115 -7.09 13.57 -13.56
C ASN A 115 -6.90 13.48 -12.03
N TYR A 116 -7.18 14.53 -11.27
CA TYR A 116 -7.33 14.45 -9.79
C TYR A 116 -8.54 13.59 -9.36
N ASP A 117 -8.94 12.62 -10.18
CA ASP A 117 -9.97 11.65 -9.89
C ASP A 117 -9.40 10.47 -9.09
N ASN A 118 -10.27 9.92 -8.27
CA ASN A 118 -10.02 8.86 -7.32
C ASN A 118 -9.91 7.49 -8.02
N GLU A 119 -9.03 7.34 -9.03
CA GLU A 119 -9.05 6.16 -9.93
C GLU A 119 -7.67 5.54 -10.22
N GLY A 120 -6.63 5.89 -9.47
CA GLY A 120 -5.26 5.35 -9.65
C GLY A 120 -4.81 4.35 -8.57
N LYS A 121 -3.59 3.80 -8.72
CA LYS A 121 -3.00 2.84 -7.77
C LYS A 121 -3.02 3.31 -6.31
N ALA A 122 -2.72 4.59 -6.08
CA ALA A 122 -2.77 5.16 -4.73
C ALA A 122 -4.18 5.12 -4.12
N TRP A 123 -5.21 5.40 -4.93
CA TRP A 123 -6.60 5.32 -4.49
C TRP A 123 -7.06 3.89 -4.26
N ALA A 124 -6.68 2.95 -5.13
CA ALA A 124 -6.99 1.53 -4.96
C ALA A 124 -6.41 1.01 -3.61
N ILE A 125 -5.16 1.35 -3.31
CA ILE A 125 -4.51 1.01 -2.03
C ILE A 125 -5.23 1.67 -0.84
N GLN A 126 -5.55 2.97 -0.91
CA GLN A 126 -6.28 3.66 0.16
C GLN A 126 -7.65 3.02 0.44
N THR A 127 -8.38 2.69 -0.62
CA THR A 127 -9.71 2.08 -0.54
C THR A 127 -9.65 0.69 0.08
N TRP A 128 -8.66 -0.11 -0.34
CA TRP A 128 -8.39 -1.41 0.25
C TRP A 128 -8.06 -1.31 1.75
N ILE A 129 -7.16 -0.41 2.15
CA ILE A 129 -6.84 -0.19 3.57
C ILE A 129 -8.09 0.16 4.38
N ARG A 130 -8.93 1.05 3.87
CA ARG A 130 -10.18 1.43 4.55
C ARG A 130 -11.18 0.28 4.63
N SER A 131 -11.28 -0.55 3.59
CA SER A 131 -12.13 -1.74 3.55
C SER A 131 -11.74 -2.71 4.66
N VAL A 132 -10.46 -3.07 4.72
CA VAL A 132 -9.93 -4.02 5.70
C VAL A 132 -10.00 -3.45 7.13
N LEU A 133 -9.71 -2.15 7.35
CA LEU A 133 -9.89 -1.52 8.68
C LEU A 133 -11.34 -1.56 9.16
N ARG A 134 -12.32 -1.30 8.26
CA ARG A 134 -13.74 -1.37 8.59
C ARG A 134 -14.14 -2.78 9.00
N LYS A 135 -13.66 -3.81 8.28
CA LYS A 135 -13.91 -5.21 8.62
C LYS A 135 -13.28 -5.57 9.97
N ILE A 136 -12.04 -5.15 10.25
CA ILE A 136 -11.43 -5.36 11.58
C ILE A 136 -12.33 -4.78 12.68
N VAL A 137 -12.79 -3.53 12.55
CA VAL A 137 -13.70 -2.91 13.53
C VAL A 137 -15.00 -3.70 13.70
N HIS A 138 -15.55 -4.24 12.61
CA HIS A 138 -16.76 -5.06 12.66
C HIS A 138 -16.58 -6.34 13.49
N TYR A 139 -15.43 -7.01 13.39
CA TYR A 139 -15.16 -8.28 14.05
C TYR A 139 -14.60 -8.16 15.48
N ILE A 140 -14.12 -6.98 15.88
CA ILE A 140 -13.64 -6.72 17.25
C ILE A 140 -14.69 -6.04 18.16
N ALA A 141 -15.86 -5.67 17.62
CA ALA A 141 -16.98 -5.07 18.34
C ALA A 141 -17.96 -6.12 18.87
#